data_AF-A0A183PJN2-F1
#
_entry.id   AF-A0A183PJN2-F1
#
_cell.length_a   1.000
_cell.length_b   1.000
_cell.length_c   1.000
_cell.angle_alpha   90.00
_cell.angle_beta   90.00
_cell.angle_gamma   90.00
#
_symmetry.space_group_name_H-M   'P 1'
#
loop_
_entity.id
_entity.type
_entity.pdbx_description
1 polymer ?
#
loop_
_entity_poly.entity_id
_entity_poly.type
_entity_poly.pdbx_seq_one_letter_code
_entity_poly.pdbx_strand_id
1 'polypeptide(L)'
;MLSNNKNPETETCFDTTKEIPYWQRRSDMSWLHDIPPGLLTPAMTRACIAAFQSCPFQRLMIAVYDLELQARSDVLGRMFGVLRRRYGRVVGEDFREGENTFVISARLPVIESFGLADEIRKRTSGVVSLPQLRPGGWELLDIDPLQKDVSSIDSKESFSEPFRTKGGSSKLFRSKLPISSLHDVGGGGDDGTGENMDEPTSRISRVQRYIREVRLRKGLPLNEQLVLNADKQRTLKKNK
;
A
#
# COMPACT_ATOMS: atom_id res chain seq x y z
N MET A 1 -75.73 -6.20 -21.94
CA MET A 1 -74.76 -6.79 -21.00
C MET A 1 -73.84 -7.69 -21.81
N LEU A 2 -72.52 -7.52 -21.96
CA LEU A 2 -71.53 -6.53 -21.52
C LEU A 2 -70.57 -6.34 -22.71
N SER A 3 -70.24 -5.10 -23.08
CA SER A 3 -69.19 -4.83 -24.06
C SER A 3 -67.83 -5.03 -23.38
N ASN A 4 -67.04 -5.98 -23.88
CA ASN A 4 -65.66 -6.19 -23.46
C ASN A 4 -64.80 -5.00 -23.92
N ASN A 5 -64.60 -4.04 -23.01
CA ASN A 5 -63.68 -2.94 -23.19
C ASN A 5 -62.27 -3.43 -22.82
N LYS A 6 -61.53 -3.94 -23.81
CA LYS A 6 -60.10 -4.22 -23.65
C LYS A 6 -59.35 -2.90 -23.84
N ASN A 7 -58.81 -2.35 -22.75
CA ASN A 7 -57.94 -1.19 -22.81
C ASN A 7 -56.68 -1.52 -23.63
N PRO A 8 -56.33 -0.74 -24.68
CA PRO A 8 -55.16 -0.98 -25.51
C PRO A 8 -53.82 -0.59 -24.85
N GLU A 9 -53.84 -0.06 -23.62
CA GLU A 9 -52.67 0.51 -22.96
C GLU A 9 -51.81 -0.50 -22.18
N THR A 10 -52.29 -1.74 -22.00
CA THR A 10 -51.56 -2.75 -21.21
C THR A 10 -50.60 -3.61 -22.03
N GLU A 11 -50.62 -3.53 -23.36
CA GLU A 11 -49.75 -4.33 -24.24
C GLU A 11 -48.46 -3.60 -24.65
N THR A 12 -48.36 -2.28 -24.45
CA THR A 12 -47.21 -1.49 -24.94
C THR A 12 -46.04 -1.39 -23.96
N CYS A 13 -46.14 -1.94 -22.75
CA CYS A 13 -45.09 -1.79 -21.72
C CYS A 13 -43.98 -2.85 -21.78
N PHE A 14 -44.09 -3.90 -22.61
CA PHE A 14 -43.10 -4.98 -22.68
C PHE A 14 -42.34 -5.08 -24.01
N ASP A 15 -42.72 -4.31 -25.04
CA ASP A 15 -42.22 -4.51 -26.41
C ASP A 15 -41.03 -3.64 -26.82
N THR A 16 -40.22 -3.12 -25.89
CA THR A 16 -38.99 -2.41 -26.28
C THR A 16 -37.85 -2.49 -25.29
N THR A 17 -37.60 -3.65 -24.68
CA THR A 17 -36.24 -3.94 -24.20
C THR A 17 -35.34 -4.13 -25.42
N LYS A 18 -34.81 -3.02 -25.95
CA LYS A 18 -33.69 -3.04 -26.90
C LYS A 18 -32.57 -3.83 -26.22
N GLU A 19 -32.21 -4.99 -26.77
CA GLU A 19 -31.03 -5.75 -26.37
C GLU A 19 -29.81 -4.89 -26.67
N ILE A 20 -29.39 -4.09 -25.69
CA ILE A 20 -28.24 -3.22 -25.84
C ILE A 20 -27.02 -4.02 -25.37
N PRO A 21 -26.05 -4.28 -26.25
CA PRO A 21 -24.85 -5.00 -25.87
C PRO A 21 -24.10 -4.24 -24.78
N TYR A 22 -23.73 -4.93 -23.70
CA TYR A 22 -23.14 -4.32 -22.50
C TYR A 22 -21.78 -3.64 -22.75
N TRP A 23 -21.12 -3.93 -23.88
CA TRP A 23 -19.84 -3.32 -24.27
C TRP A 23 -19.98 -2.02 -25.08
N GLN A 24 -21.19 -1.67 -25.51
CA GLN A 24 -21.43 -0.45 -26.28
C GLN A 24 -21.76 0.71 -25.33
N ARG A 25 -20.92 1.76 -25.34
CA ARG A 25 -21.13 2.96 -24.53
C ARG A 25 -22.41 3.66 -25.03
N ARG A 26 -23.45 3.68 -24.19
CA ARG A 26 -24.69 4.42 -24.48
C ARG A 26 -24.40 5.92 -24.49
N SER A 27 -24.78 6.61 -25.55
CA SER A 27 -24.71 8.06 -25.70
C SER A 27 -25.86 8.80 -25.01
N ASP A 28 -27.01 8.13 -24.91
CA ASP A 28 -28.26 8.77 -24.50
C ASP A 28 -28.49 8.56 -22.99
N MET A 29 -29.05 9.55 -22.30
CA MET A 29 -29.27 9.51 -20.83
C MET A 29 -30.52 8.73 -20.40
N SER A 30 -31.25 8.12 -21.34
CA SER A 30 -32.51 7.40 -21.08
C SER A 30 -32.36 6.22 -20.12
N TRP A 31 -31.21 5.56 -20.11
CA TRP A 31 -30.90 4.46 -19.19
C TRP A 31 -30.90 4.88 -17.72
N LEU A 32 -30.76 6.17 -17.42
CA LEU A 32 -30.75 6.65 -16.04
C LEU A 32 -32.12 6.45 -15.38
N HIS A 33 -33.20 6.46 -16.15
CA HIS A 33 -34.55 6.17 -15.67
C HIS A 33 -34.74 4.68 -15.31
N ASP A 34 -33.96 3.79 -15.91
CA ASP A 34 -34.03 2.33 -15.65
C ASP A 34 -33.22 1.94 -14.40
N ILE A 35 -32.34 2.81 -13.90
CA ILE A 35 -31.48 2.52 -12.75
C ILE A 35 -32.14 3.03 -11.47
N PRO A 36 -32.44 2.15 -10.49
CA PRO A 36 -32.91 2.61 -9.20
C PRO A 36 -31.82 3.45 -8.52
N PRO A 37 -32.14 4.61 -7.94
CA PRO A 37 -31.15 5.55 -7.39
C PRO A 37 -30.26 4.92 -6.30
N GLY A 38 -30.75 3.87 -5.62
CA GLY A 38 -29.98 3.10 -4.64
C GLY A 38 -28.79 2.31 -5.23
N LEU A 39 -28.77 2.03 -6.54
CA LEU A 39 -27.67 1.32 -7.19
C LEU A 39 -26.57 2.26 -7.71
N LEU A 40 -26.85 3.56 -7.85
CA LEU A 40 -25.91 4.52 -8.43
C LEU A 40 -24.66 4.68 -7.55
N THR A 41 -24.84 4.91 -6.25
CA THR A 41 -23.74 5.06 -5.28
C THR A 41 -22.84 3.82 -5.21
N PRO A 42 -23.34 2.58 -5.00
CA PRO A 42 -22.48 1.40 -4.94
C PRO A 42 -21.87 1.04 -6.30
N ALA A 43 -22.54 1.30 -7.43
CA ALA A 43 -21.96 1.12 -8.76
C ALA A 43 -20.80 2.09 -8.98
N MET A 44 -20.99 3.37 -8.67
CA MET A 44 -19.94 4.40 -8.79
C MET A 44 -18.77 4.13 -7.85
N THR A 45 -19.04 3.71 -6.61
CA THR A 45 -18.00 3.36 -5.63
C THR A 45 -17.13 2.20 -6.16
N ARG A 46 -17.75 1.15 -6.69
CA ARG A 46 -17.02 0.03 -7.31
C ARG A 46 -16.23 0.45 -8.55
N ALA A 47 -16.82 1.29 -9.40
CA ALA A 47 -16.16 1.80 -10.60
C ALA A 47 -14.92 2.64 -10.27
N CYS A 48 -15.02 3.57 -9.31
CA CYS A 48 -13.91 4.39 -8.85
C CYS A 48 -12.80 3.54 -8.21
N ILE A 49 -13.15 2.55 -7.38
CA ILE A 49 -12.16 1.64 -6.78
C ILE A 49 -11.46 0.81 -7.85
N ALA A 50 -12.19 0.25 -8.81
CA ALA A 50 -11.62 -0.53 -9.91
C ALA A 50 -10.72 0.31 -10.82
N ALA A 51 -11.11 1.55 -11.11
CA ALA A 51 -10.30 2.50 -11.87
C ALA A 51 -9.02 2.90 -11.12
N PHE A 52 -9.08 3.05 -9.79
CA PHE A 52 -7.90 3.32 -8.99
C PHE A 52 -6.96 2.09 -8.93
N GLN A 53 -7.51 0.88 -8.83
CA GLN A 53 -6.74 -0.37 -8.81
C GLN A 53 -6.09 -0.69 -10.17
N SER A 54 -6.63 -0.19 -11.28
CA SER A 54 -6.04 -0.39 -12.62
C SER A 54 -4.90 0.58 -12.93
N CYS A 55 -4.65 1.56 -12.06
CA CYS A 55 -3.53 2.48 -12.21
C CYS A 55 -2.20 1.77 -11.90
N PRO A 56 -1.19 1.83 -12.80
CA PRO A 56 0.05 1.07 -12.67
C PRO A 56 1.00 1.58 -11.57
N PHE A 57 0.75 2.75 -10.99
CA PHE A 57 1.63 3.39 -10.00
C PHE A 57 0.92 3.61 -8.66
N GLN A 58 0.16 2.62 -8.17
CA GLN A 58 -0.38 2.67 -6.82
C GLN A 58 0.77 2.66 -5.79
N ARG A 59 0.76 3.63 -4.88
CA ARG A 59 1.75 3.78 -3.82
C ARG A 59 1.05 4.16 -2.53
N LEU A 60 1.64 3.77 -1.40
CA LEU A 60 1.07 4.08 -0.09
C LEU A 60 1.60 5.43 0.39
N MET A 61 0.70 6.37 0.66
CA MET A 61 1.04 7.60 1.38
C MET A 61 1.03 7.32 2.87
N ILE A 62 2.16 7.54 3.54
CA ILE A 62 2.31 7.35 4.98
C ILE A 62 2.41 8.71 5.69
N ALA A 63 1.89 8.78 6.92
CA ALA A 63 2.13 9.91 7.79
C ALA A 63 3.52 9.79 8.43
N VAL A 64 4.23 10.91 8.52
CA VAL A 64 5.58 10.97 9.11
C VAL A 64 5.64 12.03 10.21
N TYR A 65 6.42 11.75 11.25
CA TYR A 65 6.83 12.71 12.27
C TYR A 65 8.23 13.24 11.94
N ASP A 66 8.41 14.54 12.11
CA ASP A 66 9.71 15.17 12.23
C ASP A 66 10.16 15.06 13.69
N LEU A 67 11.35 14.53 13.89
CA LEU A 67 11.97 14.25 15.18
C LEU A 67 13.18 15.14 15.37
N GLU A 68 13.32 15.64 16.59
CA GLU A 68 14.53 16.28 17.07
C GLU A 68 15.01 15.55 18.33
N LEU A 69 16.25 15.08 18.29
CA LEU A 69 16.87 14.27 19.34
C LEU A 69 18.20 14.89 19.74
N GLN A 70 18.48 14.94 21.04
CA GLN A 70 19.75 15.41 21.57
C GLN A 70 20.48 14.27 22.28
N ALA A 71 21.72 14.01 21.87
CA ALA A 71 22.51 12.88 22.35
C ALA A 71 23.99 13.26 22.49
N ARG A 72 24.70 12.61 23.40
CA ARG A 72 26.17 12.67 23.49
C ARG A 72 26.80 11.68 22.50
N SER A 73 28.09 11.86 22.20
CA SER A 73 28.86 11.00 21.28
C SER A 73 28.88 9.52 21.68
N ASP A 74 28.84 9.21 22.99
CA ASP A 74 28.94 7.84 23.53
C ASP A 74 27.68 6.98 23.32
N VAL A 75 26.54 7.61 23.06
CA VAL A 75 25.23 6.95 22.88
C VAL A 75 24.69 7.06 21.46
N LEU A 76 25.37 7.81 20.59
CA LEU A 76 24.95 8.15 19.24
C LEU A 76 24.67 6.90 18.39
N GLY A 77 25.59 5.93 18.36
CA GLY A 77 25.42 4.69 17.61
C GLY A 77 24.23 3.85 18.08
N ARG A 78 23.97 3.81 19.40
CA ARG A 78 22.81 3.09 19.97
C ARG A 78 21.50 3.76 19.59
N MET A 79 21.47 5.10 19.56
CA MET A 79 20.31 5.87 19.15
C MET A 79 20.00 5.66 17.66
N PHE A 80 21.00 5.76 16.78
CA PHE A 80 20.83 5.46 15.35
C PHE A 80 20.38 4.01 15.11
N GLY A 81 20.86 3.06 15.91
CA GLY A 81 20.39 1.68 15.88
C GLY A 81 18.91 1.51 16.22
N VAL A 82 18.34 2.36 17.10
CA VAL A 82 16.89 2.39 17.36
C VAL A 82 16.13 3.01 16.18
N LEU A 83 16.60 4.15 15.67
CA LEU A 83 15.98 4.83 14.54
C LEU A 83 15.95 3.95 13.29
N ARG A 84 17.06 3.29 12.95
CA ARG A 84 17.17 2.42 11.77
C ARG A 84 16.25 1.20 11.86
N ARG A 85 16.11 0.59 13.05
CA ARG A 85 15.18 -0.53 13.27
C ARG A 85 13.72 -0.12 13.09
N ARG A 86 13.37 1.14 13.36
CA ARG A 86 12.04 1.72 13.15
C ARG A 86 11.90 2.43 11.79
N TYR A 87 12.87 2.23 10.89
CA TYR A 87 12.91 2.85 9.56
C TYR A 87 12.84 4.38 9.58
N GLY A 88 13.44 5.00 10.59
CA GLY A 88 13.65 6.45 10.61
C GLY A 88 14.78 6.85 9.66
N ARG A 89 14.56 7.93 8.90
CA ARG A 89 15.56 8.53 8.03
C ARG A 89 16.16 9.76 8.70
N VAL A 90 17.48 9.80 8.85
CA VAL A 90 18.18 10.98 9.36
C VAL A 90 18.23 12.05 8.26
N VAL A 91 17.80 13.26 8.58
CA VAL A 91 17.77 14.41 7.66
C VAL A 91 19.01 15.29 7.86
N GLY A 92 19.42 15.49 9.11
CA GLY A 92 20.58 16.30 9.45
C GLY A 92 21.11 15.99 10.84
N GLU A 93 22.39 16.29 11.03
CA GLU A 93 23.12 16.13 12.28
C GLU A 93 23.93 17.40 12.53
N ASP A 94 23.61 18.10 13.62
CA ASP A 94 24.28 19.32 14.03
C ASP A 94 24.99 19.11 15.36
N PHE A 95 26.24 19.53 15.47
CA PHE A 95 26.97 19.51 16.74
C PHE A 95 26.79 20.84 17.48
N ARG A 96 26.59 20.78 18.80
CA ARG A 96 26.53 21.95 19.69
C ARG A 96 27.77 21.95 20.59
N GLU A 97 28.77 22.72 20.19
CA GLU A 97 30.09 22.80 20.86
C GLU A 97 30.00 23.22 22.34
N GLY A 98 29.02 24.05 22.71
CA GLY A 98 28.88 24.50 24.11
C GLY A 98 28.47 23.39 25.09
N GLU A 99 27.65 22.43 24.63
CA GLU A 99 27.12 21.35 25.47
C GLU A 99 27.78 19.99 25.17
N ASN A 100 28.64 19.91 24.15
CA ASN A 100 29.19 18.66 23.61
C ASN A 100 28.12 17.62 23.28
N THR A 101 26.98 18.08 22.76
CA THR A 101 25.85 17.24 22.33
C THR A 101 25.56 17.40 20.85
N PHE A 102 25.11 16.33 20.24
CA PHE A 102 24.59 16.29 18.88
C PHE A 102 23.08 16.51 18.89
N VAL A 103 22.60 17.39 18.04
CA VAL A 103 21.19 17.60 17.72
C VAL A 103 20.91 16.94 16.38
N ILE A 104 20.03 15.96 16.39
CA ILE A 104 19.78 15.09 15.26
C ILE A 104 18.34 15.26 14.82
N SER A 105 18.19 15.68 13.56
CA SER A 105 16.91 15.85 12.90
C SER A 105 16.62 14.62 12.06
N ALA A 106 15.51 13.93 12.34
CA ALA A 106 15.13 12.69 11.64
C ALA A 106 13.65 12.67 11.29
N ARG A 107 13.28 11.90 10.26
CA ARG A 107 11.90 11.60 9.87
C ARG A 107 11.56 10.19 10.26
N LEU A 108 10.42 10.00 10.93
CA LEU A 108 9.97 8.70 11.40
C LEU A 108 8.50 8.45 11.02
N PRO A 109 8.17 7.30 10.41
CA PRO A 109 6.78 6.94 10.13
C PRO A 109 5.94 6.83 11.42
N VAL A 110 4.75 7.42 11.41
CA VAL A 110 3.85 7.48 12.58
C VAL A 110 3.48 6.09 13.11
N ILE A 111 3.32 5.12 12.23
CA ILE A 111 3.01 3.74 12.63
C ILE A 111 4.16 3.04 13.37
N GLU A 112 5.40 3.52 13.21
CA GLU A 112 6.59 2.98 13.90
C GLU A 112 7.00 3.80 15.13
N SER A 113 6.37 4.95 15.40
CA SER A 113 6.76 5.80 16.53
C SER A 113 6.27 5.31 17.89
N PHE A 114 5.32 4.36 17.93
CA PHE A 114 4.78 3.82 19.17
C PHE A 114 5.88 3.14 20.00
N GLY A 115 6.09 3.63 21.23
CA GLY A 115 7.12 3.12 22.14
C GLY A 115 8.55 3.56 21.81
N LEU A 116 8.76 4.54 20.91
CA LEU A 116 10.08 5.04 20.57
C LEU A 116 10.83 5.60 21.79
N ALA A 117 10.14 6.42 22.59
CA ALA A 117 10.74 7.08 23.76
C ALA A 117 11.28 6.06 24.77
N ASP A 118 10.49 5.03 25.08
CA ASP A 118 10.88 3.97 26.02
C ASP A 118 12.05 3.15 25.48
N GLU A 119 12.05 2.87 24.18
CA GLU A 119 13.10 2.09 23.56
C GLU A 119 14.43 2.85 23.52
N ILE A 120 14.41 4.12 23.09
CA ILE A 120 15.58 5.00 23.12
C ILE A 120 16.11 5.06 24.55
N ARG A 121 15.25 5.38 25.52
CA ARG A 121 15.62 5.48 26.93
C ARG A 121 16.24 4.19 27.48
N LYS A 122 15.68 3.03 27.14
CA LYS A 122 16.18 1.72 27.59
C LYS A 122 17.55 1.39 26.97
N ARG A 123 17.78 1.73 25.70
CA ARG A 123 19.05 1.45 25.00
C ARG A 123 20.17 2.44 25.37
N THR A 124 19.83 3.68 25.68
CA THR A 124 20.79 4.76 25.98
C THR A 124 20.87 5.11 27.46
N SER A 125 20.23 4.32 28.33
CA SER A 125 20.14 4.55 29.78
C SER A 125 19.58 5.93 30.16
N GLY A 126 18.79 6.55 29.27
CA GLY A 126 18.21 7.88 29.46
C GLY A 126 19.15 9.07 29.24
N VAL A 127 20.33 8.84 28.67
CA VAL A 127 21.28 9.93 28.32
C VAL A 127 20.79 10.77 27.14
N VAL A 128 19.96 10.18 26.28
CA VAL A 128 19.34 10.87 25.14
C VAL A 128 18.08 11.59 25.61
N SER A 129 17.87 12.81 25.11
CA SER A 129 16.67 13.60 25.40
C SER A 129 15.39 12.90 24.94
N LEU A 130 14.26 13.25 25.56
CA LEU A 130 12.97 12.69 25.16
C LEU A 130 12.61 13.15 23.74
N PRO A 131 12.32 12.23 22.79
CA PRO A 131 11.96 12.59 21.43
C PRO A 131 10.77 13.52 21.39
N GLN A 132 10.95 14.70 20.80
CA GLN A 132 9.85 15.59 20.46
C GLN A 132 9.30 15.18 19.10
N LEU A 133 8.06 14.66 19.07
CA LEU A 133 7.39 14.21 17.85
C LEU A 133 6.57 15.37 17.26
N ARG A 134 7.05 16.00 16.18
CA ARG A 134 6.31 17.03 15.45
C ARG A 134 5.65 16.41 14.21
N PRO A 135 4.39 16.75 13.86
CA PRO A 135 3.80 16.32 12.59
C PRO A 135 4.62 16.82 11.39
N GLY A 136 5.19 15.88 10.61
CA GLY A 136 6.03 16.16 9.43
C GLY A 136 5.29 16.03 8.09
N GLY A 137 3.98 15.79 8.13
CA GLY A 137 3.11 15.68 6.96
C GLY A 137 3.02 14.26 6.41
N TRP A 138 2.97 14.15 5.08
CA TRP A 138 2.76 12.90 4.36
C TRP A 138 3.91 12.62 3.40
N GLU A 139 4.36 11.38 3.35
CA GLU A 139 5.45 10.92 2.49
C GLU A 139 4.98 9.74 1.64
N LEU A 140 5.42 9.70 0.38
CA LEU A 140 5.14 8.62 -0.53
C LEU A 140 6.10 7.47 -0.25
N LEU A 141 5.57 6.30 0.10
CA LEU A 141 6.38 5.10 0.22
C LEU A 141 6.58 4.48 -1.17
N ASP A 142 7.82 4.49 -1.67
CA ASP A 142 8.16 3.97 -3.00
C ASP A 142 8.31 2.44 -3.02
N ILE A 143 7.25 1.76 -2.62
CA ILE A 143 7.12 0.31 -2.63
C ILE A 143 5.74 0.00 -3.18
N ASP A 144 5.67 -0.92 -4.13
CA ASP A 144 4.39 -1.38 -4.67
C ASP A 144 3.66 -2.24 -3.62
N PRO A 145 2.50 -1.80 -3.10
CA PRO A 145 1.73 -2.58 -2.12
C PRO A 145 1.12 -3.86 -2.70
N LEU A 146 1.03 -3.97 -4.03
CA LEU A 146 0.44 -5.13 -4.71
C LEU A 146 1.48 -6.16 -5.14
N GLN A 147 2.77 -5.87 -4.97
CA GLN A 147 3.84 -6.83 -5.22
C GLN A 147 3.69 -8.00 -4.22
N LYS A 148 3.38 -9.18 -4.75
CA LYS A 148 3.36 -10.43 -3.99
C LYS A 148 4.78 -10.96 -3.88
N ASP A 149 5.15 -11.42 -2.69
CA ASP A 149 6.44 -12.06 -2.48
C ASP A 149 6.46 -13.37 -3.26
N VAL A 150 7.40 -13.47 -4.21
CA VAL A 150 7.60 -14.65 -5.05
C VAL A 150 7.90 -15.90 -4.21
N SER A 151 8.36 -15.72 -2.97
CA SER A 151 8.63 -16.79 -2.00
C SER A 151 7.39 -17.49 -1.44
N SER A 152 6.20 -16.90 -1.59
CA SER A 152 4.92 -17.54 -1.22
C SER A 152 4.26 -18.28 -2.38
N ILE A 153 4.81 -18.14 -3.59
CA ILE A 153 4.41 -18.94 -4.75
C ILE A 153 5.18 -20.25 -4.66
N ASP A 154 4.63 -21.17 -3.89
CA ASP A 154 4.94 -22.58 -4.05
C ASP A 154 4.85 -22.91 -5.55
N SER A 155 5.91 -23.54 -6.03
CA SER A 155 6.09 -23.97 -7.41
C SER A 155 4.78 -24.52 -8.02
N LYS A 156 4.30 -23.84 -9.07
CA LYS A 156 3.16 -24.16 -9.98
C LYS A 156 1.97 -23.21 -9.83
N GLU A 157 2.05 -22.05 -10.47
CA GLU A 157 0.93 -21.57 -11.29
C GLU A 157 1.43 -20.56 -12.33
N SER A 158 1.76 -21.11 -13.50
CA SER A 158 1.92 -20.39 -14.74
C SER A 158 0.53 -20.03 -15.29
N PHE A 159 -0.02 -18.85 -15.00
CA PHE A 159 -0.88 -18.13 -15.96
C PHE A 159 -1.23 -16.72 -15.46
N SER A 160 -0.58 -15.71 -16.01
CA SER A 160 -1.28 -14.53 -16.53
C SER A 160 -0.31 -13.80 -17.44
N GLU A 161 -0.33 -14.15 -18.72
CA GLU A 161 0.10 -13.18 -19.71
C GLU A 161 -0.83 -11.97 -19.62
N PRO A 162 -0.31 -10.73 -19.56
CA PRO A 162 -1.15 -9.56 -19.72
C PRO A 162 -1.81 -9.62 -21.09
N PHE A 163 -3.14 -9.50 -21.11
CA PHE A 163 -3.99 -9.52 -22.30
C PHE A 163 -3.40 -8.65 -23.42
N ARG A 164 -2.73 -9.27 -24.39
CA ARG A 164 -2.20 -8.60 -25.56
C ARG A 164 -3.32 -8.45 -26.57
N THR A 165 -4.03 -7.33 -26.52
CA THR A 165 -4.95 -6.94 -27.59
C THR A 165 -4.18 -6.83 -28.90
N LYS A 166 -4.53 -7.68 -29.87
CA LYS A 166 -4.02 -7.57 -31.24
C LYS A 166 -4.59 -6.30 -31.87
N GLY A 167 -3.72 -5.33 -32.12
CA GLY A 167 -4.00 -4.19 -33.00
C GLY A 167 -3.75 -2.85 -32.35
N GLY A 168 -2.67 -2.19 -32.76
CA GLY A 168 -2.39 -0.79 -32.42
C GLY A 168 -0.94 -0.56 -32.06
N SER A 169 -0.14 -0.10 -33.02
CA SER A 169 1.18 0.47 -32.75
C SER A 169 1.03 1.75 -31.91
N SER A 170 1.11 1.63 -30.59
CA SER A 170 1.26 2.79 -29.71
C SER A 170 2.62 2.72 -29.02
N LYS A 171 3.41 3.74 -29.30
CA LYS A 171 4.78 3.95 -28.83
C LYS A 171 4.80 3.91 -27.29
N LEU A 172 5.71 3.09 -26.74
CA LEU A 172 5.99 3.00 -25.32
C LEU A 172 6.51 4.37 -24.83
N PHE A 173 5.62 5.22 -24.32
CA PHE A 173 6.02 6.43 -23.59
C PHE A 173 6.49 6.02 -22.20
N ARG A 174 7.76 5.61 -22.12
CA ARG A 174 8.49 5.51 -20.86
C ARG A 174 8.77 6.93 -20.39
N SER A 175 7.85 7.53 -19.64
CA SER A 175 8.13 8.78 -18.93
C SER A 175 9.20 8.49 -17.88
N LYS A 176 10.46 8.74 -18.25
CA LYS A 176 11.58 8.83 -17.32
C LYS A 176 11.28 10.00 -16.38
N LEU A 177 10.88 9.70 -15.14
CA LEU A 177 11.09 10.66 -14.07
C LEU A 177 12.61 10.69 -13.80
N PRO A 178 13.23 11.87 -13.74
CA PRO A 178 14.67 11.95 -13.50
C PRO A 178 14.97 11.53 -12.06
N ILE A 179 15.71 10.44 -11.91
CA ILE A 179 16.40 10.12 -10.66
C ILE A 179 17.46 11.20 -10.52
N SER A 180 17.25 12.17 -9.63
CA SER A 180 18.30 13.08 -9.20
C SER A 180 19.38 12.27 -8.49
N SER A 181 20.47 12.03 -9.22
CA SER A 181 21.74 11.54 -8.71
C SER A 181 22.33 12.58 -7.75
N LEU A 182 22.33 12.27 -6.46
CA LEU A 182 23.26 12.88 -5.52
C LEU A 182 24.25 11.81 -5.12
N HIS A 183 25.46 11.99 -5.65
CA HIS A 183 26.68 11.33 -5.18
C HIS A 183 26.77 11.48 -3.67
N ASP A 184 26.95 10.36 -2.98
CA ASP A 184 27.60 10.35 -1.67
C ASP A 184 28.97 9.68 -1.88
N VAL A 185 30.02 10.46 -1.64
CA VAL A 185 31.42 10.06 -1.79
C VAL A 185 31.84 9.36 -0.50
N GLY A 186 32.57 8.25 -0.66
CA GLY A 186 32.79 7.25 0.37
C GLY A 186 33.63 7.69 1.59
N GLY A 187 33.47 6.89 2.64
CA GLY A 187 34.40 6.70 3.73
C GLY A 187 34.47 5.22 4.08
N GLY A 188 35.57 4.57 3.69
CA GLY A 188 35.82 3.15 3.94
C GLY A 188 36.19 2.88 5.40
N GLY A 189 35.71 1.74 5.90
CA GLY A 189 36.07 1.12 7.17
C GLY A 189 35.56 -0.31 7.16
N ASP A 190 36.47 -1.24 6.93
CA ASP A 190 36.31 -2.69 6.93
C ASP A 190 35.96 -3.20 8.33
N ASP A 191 34.83 -3.91 8.48
CA ASP A 191 34.69 -5.03 9.41
C ASP A 191 33.48 -5.89 9.02
N GLY A 192 33.71 -7.18 8.79
CA GLY A 192 32.75 -8.10 8.19
C GLY A 192 31.55 -8.43 9.08
N THR A 193 30.36 -8.51 8.48
CA THR A 193 29.29 -9.49 8.80
C THR A 193 28.09 -9.30 7.86
N GLY A 194 27.72 -10.37 7.15
CA GLY A 194 26.39 -10.56 6.55
C GLY A 194 26.08 -9.70 5.32
N GLU A 195 26.17 -10.32 4.14
CA GLU A 195 25.60 -9.79 2.91
C GLU A 195 24.12 -9.40 3.13
N ASN A 196 23.78 -8.13 2.88
CA ASN A 196 22.42 -7.59 3.01
C ASN A 196 21.49 -8.09 1.90
N MET A 197 21.19 -9.39 1.88
CA MET A 197 20.23 -10.05 0.97
C MET A 197 18.77 -9.94 1.45
N ASP A 198 18.51 -9.33 2.61
CA ASP A 198 17.18 -9.28 3.26
C ASP A 198 16.50 -7.89 3.23
N GLU A 199 17.16 -6.86 2.71
CA GLU A 199 16.65 -5.48 2.74
C GLU A 199 15.40 -5.25 1.85
N PRO A 200 15.29 -5.76 0.60
CA PRO A 200 14.11 -5.50 -0.23
C PRO A 200 12.88 -6.33 0.20
N THR A 201 13.08 -7.57 0.66
CA THR A 201 12.02 -8.46 1.16
C THR A 201 11.42 -7.92 2.46
N SER A 202 12.26 -7.43 3.38
CA SER A 202 11.81 -6.76 4.61
C SER A 202 10.94 -5.53 4.32
N ARG A 203 11.30 -4.76 3.29
CA ARG A 203 10.54 -3.57 2.85
C ARG A 203 9.17 -3.93 2.25
N ILE A 204 9.08 -4.95 1.41
CA ILE A 204 7.79 -5.39 0.83
C ILE A 204 6.87 -5.94 1.94
N SER A 205 7.41 -6.76 2.84
CA SER A 205 6.71 -7.29 4.01
C SER A 205 6.12 -6.19 4.90
N ARG A 206 6.82 -5.05 5.03
CA ARG A 206 6.38 -3.89 5.83
C ARG A 206 5.08 -3.27 5.30
N VAL A 207 4.99 -3.01 4.00
CA VAL A 207 3.81 -2.36 3.39
C VAL A 207 2.59 -3.26 3.49
N GLN A 208 2.77 -4.54 3.21
CA GLN A 208 1.72 -5.53 3.34
C GLN A 208 1.22 -5.63 4.79
N ARG A 209 2.13 -5.58 5.77
CA ARG A 209 1.76 -5.53 7.20
C ARG A 209 0.88 -4.33 7.52
N TYR A 210 1.26 -3.13 7.07
CA TYR A 210 0.46 -1.91 7.32
C TYR A 210 -0.94 -2.00 6.74
N ILE A 211 -1.07 -2.46 5.49
CA ILE A 211 -2.37 -2.63 4.85
C ILE A 211 -3.20 -3.68 5.59
N ARG A 212 -2.57 -4.79 6.01
CA ARG A 212 -3.24 -5.86 6.76
C ARG A 212 -3.78 -5.34 8.09
N GLU A 213 -2.94 -4.70 8.91
CA GLU A 213 -3.33 -4.15 10.23
C GLU A 213 -4.48 -3.14 10.11
N VAL A 214 -4.45 -2.28 9.08
CA VAL A 214 -5.54 -1.33 8.82
C VAL A 214 -6.83 -2.06 8.41
N ARG A 215 -6.74 -3.06 7.52
CA ARG A 215 -7.91 -3.82 7.08
C ARG A 215 -8.55 -4.63 8.21
N LEU A 216 -7.75 -5.31 9.04
CA LEU A 216 -8.21 -6.04 10.22
C LEU A 216 -9.02 -5.13 11.14
N ARG A 217 -8.46 -3.98 11.52
CA ARG A 217 -9.11 -3.01 12.40
C ARG A 217 -10.38 -2.41 11.80
N LYS A 218 -10.44 -2.25 10.48
CA LYS A 218 -11.61 -1.73 9.77
C LYS A 218 -12.63 -2.80 9.42
N GLY A 219 -12.37 -4.07 9.73
CA GLY A 219 -13.23 -5.19 9.34
C GLY A 219 -13.34 -5.38 7.83
N LEU A 220 -12.32 -4.92 7.08
CA LEU A 220 -12.28 -5.08 5.63
C LEU A 220 -11.79 -6.48 5.28
N PRO A 221 -12.30 -7.11 4.20
CA PRO A 221 -11.88 -8.43 3.80
C PRO A 221 -10.39 -8.43 3.48
N LEU A 222 -9.70 -9.43 4.02
CA LEU A 222 -8.36 -9.80 3.62
C LEU A 222 -8.48 -10.95 2.64
N ASN A 223 -7.83 -10.84 1.48
CA ASN A 223 -7.70 -11.94 0.54
C ASN A 223 -6.65 -12.95 1.05
N GLU A 224 -6.76 -13.34 2.32
CA GLU A 224 -5.97 -14.40 2.92
C GLU A 224 -6.62 -15.73 2.52
N GLN A 225 -5.89 -16.55 1.79
CA GLN A 225 -6.36 -17.87 1.40
C GLN A 225 -6.35 -18.78 2.64
N LEU A 226 -7.46 -18.81 3.37
CA LEU A 226 -7.62 -19.62 4.59
C LEU A 226 -7.49 -21.12 4.32
N VAL A 227 -7.82 -21.56 3.10
CA VAL A 227 -7.69 -22.95 2.65
C VAL A 227 -7.20 -22.96 1.20
N LEU A 228 -5.99 -23.48 0.98
CA LEU A 228 -5.40 -23.60 -0.36
C LEU A 228 -6.10 -24.68 -1.21
N ASN A 229 -6.48 -25.80 -0.59
CA ASN A 229 -7.18 -26.91 -1.24
C ASN A 229 -8.13 -27.58 -0.24
N ALA A 230 -9.43 -27.23 -0.28
CA ALA A 230 -10.43 -27.82 0.62
C ALA A 230 -10.57 -29.33 0.42
N ASP A 231 -10.39 -29.79 -0.82
CA ASP A 231 -10.55 -31.19 -1.20
C ASP A 231 -9.44 -32.10 -0.63
N LYS A 232 -8.21 -31.56 -0.49
CA LYS A 232 -7.06 -32.31 0.06
C LYS A 232 -7.14 -32.48 1.59
N GLN A 233 -7.93 -31.66 2.28
CA GLN A 233 -8.11 -31.79 3.74
C GLN A 233 -8.96 -33.02 4.12
N ARG A 234 -9.86 -33.47 3.24
CA ARG A 234 -10.65 -34.70 3.45
C ARG A 234 -9.82 -35.99 3.30
N THR A 235 -8.83 -36.00 2.42
CA THR A 235 -8.02 -37.19 2.12
C THR A 235 -6.82 -37.36 3.06
N LEU A 236 -6.29 -36.27 3.64
CA LEU A 236 -5.16 -36.34 4.59
C LEU A 236 -5.52 -36.93 5.96
N LYS A 237 -6.79 -36.86 6.38
CA LYS A 237 -7.26 -37.50 7.64
C LYS A 237 -7.57 -38.98 7.51
N LYS A 238 -7.61 -39.53 6.29
CA LYS A 238 -7.99 -40.93 6.03
C LYS A 238 -6.80 -41.91 6.08
N ASN A 239 -5.57 -41.41 6.03
CA ASN A 239 -4.35 -42.23 6.10
C ASN A 239 -3.42 -41.72 7.21
N LYS A 240 -3.85 -41.83 8.46
CA LYS A 240 -2.98 -41.66 9.63
C LYS A 240 -3.28 -42.74 10.66
#